data_AF-V4YNF7-F1
#
_entry.id   AF-V4YNF7-F1
#
_cell.length_a   1.000
_cell.length_b   1.000
_cell.length_c   1.000
_cell.angle_alpha   90.00
_cell.angle_beta   90.00
_cell.angle_gamma   90.00
#
_symmetry.space_group_name_H-M   'P 1'
#
loop_
_entity.id
_entity.type
_entity.pdbx_description
1 polymer ?
#
loop_
_entity_poly.entity_id
_entity_poly.type
_entity_poly.pdbx_seq_one_letter_code
_entity_poly.pdbx_strand_id
1 'polypeptide(L)'
;MTEITKAHAEWAVVDRLRTMLNETPHAEYNVTQSYGLCVAILAWVMQRVRTPESTDNSTEDRAAISVKVALDGQNVEDLPWALNTGGSERQLHTSGDFKGFTAYDFLKWLRDASCHGDARQVSPVNSGSTLGGFEFRASARNDRERTLVLTERDLRRIGLGLAAMYCQALQSAASPSSIHFVEDAQSMCEERIAA
;
A
#
# COMPACT_ATOMS: atom_id res chain seq x y z
N MET A 1 -24.01 3.66 -7.67
CA MET A 1 -22.58 4.02 -7.57
C MET A 1 -22.53 5.46 -7.09
N THR A 2 -22.05 5.69 -5.87
CA THR A 2 -22.10 7.01 -5.20
C THR A 2 -20.94 7.90 -5.66
N GLU A 3 -21.18 9.21 -5.76
CA GLU A 3 -20.17 10.19 -6.15
C GLU A 3 -19.03 10.29 -5.13
N ILE A 4 -17.79 10.52 -5.58
CA ILE A 4 -16.68 10.93 -4.71
C ILE A 4 -16.65 12.45 -4.72
N THR A 5 -17.03 13.07 -3.60
CA THR A 5 -16.98 14.53 -3.47
C THR A 5 -15.54 15.00 -3.22
N LYS A 6 -15.25 16.28 -3.51
CA LYS A 6 -13.92 16.86 -3.26
C LYS A 6 -13.48 16.75 -1.80
N ALA A 7 -14.43 16.82 -0.87
CA ALA A 7 -14.16 16.73 0.57
C ALA A 7 -13.64 15.34 1.00
N HIS A 8 -13.96 14.28 0.25
CA HIS A 8 -13.61 12.90 0.60
C HIS A 8 -12.65 12.25 -0.39
N ALA A 9 -12.23 12.99 -1.43
CA ALA A 9 -11.53 12.42 -2.58
C ALA A 9 -10.28 11.64 -2.19
N GLU A 10 -9.51 12.09 -1.20
CA GLU A 10 -8.24 11.44 -0.85
C GLU A 10 -8.43 10.08 -0.17
N TRP A 11 -9.28 9.97 0.86
CA TRP A 11 -9.47 8.70 1.56
C TRP A 11 -10.47 7.79 0.83
N ALA A 12 -11.52 8.33 0.21
CA ALA A 12 -12.55 7.51 -0.43
C ALA A 12 -12.04 6.80 -1.69
N VAL A 13 -11.11 7.41 -2.44
CA VAL A 13 -10.45 6.73 -3.57
C VAL A 13 -9.62 5.55 -3.08
N VAL A 14 -8.78 5.78 -2.06
CA VAL A 14 -7.93 4.73 -1.49
C VAL A 14 -8.78 3.61 -0.87
N ASP A 15 -9.88 3.94 -0.20
CA ASP A 15 -10.79 2.96 0.39
C ASP A 15 -11.53 2.12 -0.66
N ARG A 16 -11.89 2.70 -1.82
CA ARG A 16 -12.44 1.95 -2.95
C ARG A 16 -11.41 0.99 -3.54
N LEU A 17 -10.17 1.44 -3.74
CA LEU A 17 -9.09 0.57 -4.20
C LEU A 17 -8.85 -0.58 -3.21
N ARG A 18 -8.88 -0.29 -1.90
CA ARG A 18 -8.80 -1.28 -0.83
C ARG A 18 -9.95 -2.29 -0.89
N THR A 19 -11.18 -1.81 -1.11
CA THR A 19 -12.36 -2.68 -1.25
C THR A 19 -12.18 -3.61 -2.44
N MET A 20 -11.84 -3.08 -3.62
CA MET A 20 -11.59 -3.86 -4.84
C MET A 20 -10.47 -4.88 -4.65
N LEU A 21 -9.48 -4.57 -3.82
CA LEU A 21 -8.37 -5.48 -3.49
C LEU A 21 -8.82 -6.58 -2.51
N ASN A 22 -9.81 -6.30 -1.66
CA ASN A 22 -10.37 -7.26 -0.70
C ASN A 22 -11.44 -8.18 -1.30
N GLU A 23 -12.14 -7.71 -2.33
CA GLU A 23 -13.10 -8.50 -3.09
C GLU A 23 -12.46 -9.75 -3.73
N THR A 24 -13.29 -10.76 -4.02
CA THR A 24 -12.83 -11.96 -4.73
C THR A 24 -12.33 -11.55 -6.12
N PRO A 25 -11.04 -11.75 -6.43
CA PRO A 25 -10.50 -11.31 -7.71
C PRO A 25 -10.97 -12.23 -8.84
N HIS A 26 -10.87 -11.75 -10.08
CA HIS A 26 -11.07 -12.60 -11.24
C HIS A 26 -10.03 -13.73 -11.24
N ALA A 27 -10.45 -14.99 -11.38
CA ALA A 27 -9.57 -16.15 -11.22
C ALA A 27 -8.35 -16.14 -12.17
N GLU A 28 -8.51 -15.60 -13.38
CA GLU A 28 -7.44 -15.52 -14.38
C GLU A 28 -6.51 -14.31 -14.18
N TYR A 29 -7.01 -13.23 -13.57
CA TYR A 29 -6.31 -11.95 -13.48
C TYR A 29 -5.95 -11.56 -12.05
N ASN A 30 -6.10 -12.46 -11.09
CA ASN A 30 -5.94 -12.18 -9.67
C ASN A 30 -4.58 -11.56 -9.32
N VAL A 31 -3.48 -12.08 -9.88
CA VAL A 31 -2.14 -11.56 -9.61
C VAL A 31 -1.97 -10.17 -10.23
N THR A 32 -2.35 -9.99 -11.49
CA THR A 32 -2.25 -8.71 -12.21
C THR A 32 -3.15 -7.63 -11.59
N GLN A 33 -4.39 -7.99 -11.21
CA GLN A 33 -5.33 -7.12 -10.53
C GLN A 33 -4.78 -6.70 -9.16
N SER A 34 -4.26 -7.65 -8.38
CA SER A 34 -3.66 -7.36 -7.07
C SER A 34 -2.44 -6.45 -7.20
N TYR A 35 -1.58 -6.69 -8.19
CA TYR A 35 -0.46 -5.83 -8.52
C TYR A 35 -0.91 -4.41 -8.84
N GLY A 36 -1.83 -4.25 -9.81
CA GLY A 36 -2.29 -2.95 -10.26
C GLY A 36 -2.93 -2.13 -9.13
N LEU A 37 -3.79 -2.76 -8.33
CA LEU A 37 -4.45 -2.13 -7.18
C LEU A 37 -3.45 -1.79 -6.07
N CYS A 38 -2.54 -2.71 -5.72
CA CYS A 38 -1.50 -2.45 -4.73
C CYS A 38 -0.60 -1.28 -5.13
N VAL A 39 -0.14 -1.24 -6.39
CA VAL A 39 0.71 -0.15 -6.90
C VAL A 39 -0.06 1.17 -6.94
N ALA A 40 -1.34 1.16 -7.32
CA ALA A 40 -2.16 2.38 -7.29
C ALA A 40 -2.31 2.95 -5.88
N ILE A 41 -2.60 2.09 -4.89
CA ILE A 41 -2.65 2.47 -3.47
C ILE A 41 -1.29 3.01 -3.02
N LEU A 42 -0.21 2.27 -3.31
CA LEU A 42 1.14 2.62 -2.94
C LEU A 42 1.56 3.98 -3.50
N ALA A 43 1.33 4.22 -4.79
CA ALA A 43 1.66 5.48 -5.44
C ALA A 43 0.90 6.65 -4.82
N TRP A 44 -0.41 6.47 -4.58
CA TRP A 44 -1.26 7.51 -3.99
C TRP A 44 -0.83 7.86 -2.57
N VAL A 45 -0.74 6.86 -1.70
CA VAL A 45 -0.39 7.07 -0.29
C VAL A 45 1.02 7.61 -0.16
N MET A 46 2.00 7.02 -0.86
CA MET A 46 3.39 7.46 -0.75
C MET A 46 3.60 8.88 -1.31
N GLN A 47 2.82 9.32 -2.28
CA GLN A 47 2.86 10.71 -2.75
C GLN A 47 2.45 11.69 -1.63
N ARG A 48 1.44 11.34 -0.82
CA ARG A 48 0.91 12.21 0.23
C ARG A 48 1.78 12.20 1.48
N VAL A 49 2.17 11.03 1.99
CA VAL A 49 2.99 10.92 3.21
C VAL A 49 4.42 11.45 3.05
N ARG A 50 4.89 11.65 1.81
CA ARG A 50 6.19 12.28 1.48
C ARG A 50 6.11 13.80 1.31
N THR A 51 4.94 14.41 1.47
CA THR A 51 4.79 15.86 1.43
C THR A 51 5.67 16.48 2.53
N PRO A 52 6.50 17.50 2.21
CA PRO A 52 7.37 18.10 3.22
C PRO A 52 6.57 18.64 4.42
N GLU A 53 7.08 18.44 5.63
CA GLU A 53 6.43 18.94 6.86
C GLU A 53 6.32 20.48 6.86
N SER A 54 7.24 21.16 6.19
CA SER A 54 7.22 22.62 6.02
C SER A 54 6.07 23.13 5.13
N THR A 55 5.33 22.24 4.49
CA THR A 55 4.17 22.54 3.62
C THR A 55 2.84 22.10 4.22
N ASP A 56 2.80 21.80 5.53
CA ASP A 56 1.58 21.45 6.26
C ASP A 56 0.57 22.61 6.26
N ASN A 57 -0.32 22.61 5.28
CA ASN A 57 -1.33 23.64 5.08
C ASN A 57 -2.75 23.13 5.39
N SER A 58 -2.94 21.83 5.65
CA SER A 58 -4.26 21.21 5.78
C SER A 58 -4.31 20.11 6.84
N THR A 59 -5.53 19.77 7.30
CA THR A 59 -5.74 18.69 8.28
C THR A 59 -5.37 17.32 7.69
N GLU A 60 -5.57 17.17 6.39
CA GLU A 60 -5.23 16.00 5.59
C GLU A 60 -3.72 15.81 5.47
N ASP A 61 -2.96 16.91 5.30
CA ASP A 61 -1.50 16.86 5.28
C ASP A 61 -0.95 16.38 6.63
N ARG A 62 -1.46 16.91 7.75
CA ARG A 62 -1.12 16.42 9.10
C ARG A 62 -1.44 14.94 9.27
N ALA A 63 -2.60 14.50 8.80
CA ALA A 63 -2.99 13.09 8.86
C ALA A 63 -2.00 12.22 8.06
N ALA A 64 -1.64 12.62 6.84
CA ALA A 64 -0.67 11.92 6.02
C ALA A 64 0.73 11.89 6.65
N ILE A 65 1.17 13.00 7.27
CA ILE A 65 2.44 13.06 8.02
C ILE A 65 2.40 12.10 9.22
N SER A 66 1.28 12.02 9.94
CA SER A 66 1.14 11.07 11.05
C SER A 66 1.27 9.61 10.60
N VAL A 67 0.79 9.28 9.40
CA VAL A 67 0.98 7.95 8.79
C VAL A 67 2.46 7.69 8.52
N LYS A 68 3.20 8.68 8.01
CA LYS A 68 4.67 8.55 7.84
C LYS A 68 5.34 8.23 9.18
N VAL A 69 5.05 9.00 10.23
CA VAL A 69 5.63 8.79 11.57
C VAL A 69 5.31 7.39 12.08
N ALA A 70 4.07 6.92 11.90
CA ALA A 70 3.68 5.57 12.29
C ALA A 70 4.43 4.48 11.50
N LEU A 71 4.63 4.66 10.19
CA LEU A 71 5.38 3.74 9.34
C LEU A 71 6.89 3.73 9.66
N ASP A 72 7.47 4.87 10.03
CA ASP A 72 8.85 4.96 10.49
C ASP A 72 9.06 4.21 11.82
N GLY A 73 8.02 4.08 12.65
CA GLY A 73 8.05 3.34 13.91
C GLY A 73 7.83 1.83 13.79
N GLN A 74 7.47 1.30 12.61
CA GLN A 74 7.16 -0.11 12.41
C GLN A 74 8.34 -0.86 11.78
N ASN A 75 8.62 -2.08 12.26
CA ASN A 75 9.59 -2.95 11.59
C ASN A 75 8.95 -3.57 10.35
N VAL A 76 9.73 -3.73 9.29
CA VAL A 76 9.26 -4.35 8.04
C VAL A 76 8.98 -5.87 8.18
N GLU A 77 9.45 -6.49 9.26
CA GLU A 77 9.18 -7.90 9.58
C GLU A 77 7.81 -8.09 10.22
N ASP A 78 7.24 -7.03 10.81
CA ASP A 78 5.92 -7.06 11.44
C ASP A 78 4.81 -7.06 10.38
N LEU A 79 3.64 -7.61 10.73
CA LEU A 79 2.45 -7.46 9.90
C LEU A 79 2.04 -5.98 9.82
N PRO A 80 1.52 -5.50 8.67
CA PRO A 80 1.15 -6.27 7.47
C PRO A 80 2.31 -6.49 6.46
N TRP A 81 3.50 -5.99 6.72
CA TRP A 81 4.61 -6.00 5.78
C TRP A 81 5.21 -7.42 5.66
N ALA A 82 5.48 -8.03 6.81
CA ALA A 82 5.93 -9.41 6.97
C ALA A 82 7.00 -9.84 5.95
N LEU A 83 7.99 -8.97 5.72
CA LEU A 83 9.14 -9.33 4.89
C LEU A 83 10.04 -10.28 5.65
N ASN A 84 10.44 -11.36 4.99
CA ASN A 84 11.45 -12.25 5.54
C ASN A 84 12.84 -11.65 5.28
N THR A 85 13.46 -11.14 6.33
CA THR A 85 14.84 -10.60 6.35
C THR A 85 15.87 -11.65 6.79
N GLY A 86 15.40 -12.82 7.24
CA GLY A 86 16.26 -13.92 7.68
C GLY A 86 16.84 -14.66 6.48
N GLY A 87 18.12 -14.44 6.19
CA GLY A 87 18.85 -15.06 5.07
C GLY A 87 19.05 -16.58 5.19
N SER A 88 17.97 -17.35 5.23
CA SER A 88 18.04 -18.80 5.10
C SER A 88 18.00 -19.19 3.61
N GLU A 89 19.12 -19.72 3.13
CA GLU A 89 19.50 -20.05 1.74
C GLU A 89 18.56 -21.03 0.98
N ARG A 90 17.33 -21.27 1.44
CA ARG A 90 16.42 -22.29 0.87
C ARG A 90 15.15 -21.77 0.21
N GLN A 91 14.93 -20.47 0.13
CA GLN A 91 13.82 -19.94 -0.65
C GLN A 91 14.31 -19.35 -1.97
N LEU A 92 13.66 -19.73 -3.06
CA LEU A 92 13.81 -19.22 -4.44
C LEU A 92 13.53 -17.70 -4.60
N HIS A 93 13.56 -16.93 -3.51
CA HIS A 93 13.29 -15.50 -3.46
C HIS A 93 14.61 -14.78 -3.20
N THR A 94 15.22 -14.30 -4.28
CA THR A 94 16.46 -13.53 -4.34
C THR A 94 16.43 -12.35 -3.36
N SER A 95 17.34 -12.41 -2.38
CA SER A 95 17.36 -11.62 -1.16
C SER A 95 18.04 -10.26 -1.34
N GLY A 96 17.28 -9.19 -1.52
CA GLY A 96 17.70 -7.89 -0.97
C GLY A 96 17.57 -7.95 0.56
N ASP A 97 18.66 -7.75 1.31
CA ASP A 97 18.61 -7.80 2.78
C ASP A 97 17.86 -6.59 3.36
N PHE A 98 16.54 -6.68 3.53
CA PHE A 98 15.65 -5.67 4.14
C PHE A 98 15.84 -5.52 5.67
N LYS A 99 16.85 -6.16 6.27
CA LYS A 99 17.16 -6.00 7.68
C LYS A 99 17.38 -4.53 8.04
N GLY A 100 16.72 -4.12 9.13
CA GLY A 100 16.77 -2.76 9.64
C GLY A 100 15.95 -1.73 8.84
N PHE A 101 15.19 -2.16 7.83
CA PHE A 101 14.22 -1.26 7.19
C PHE A 101 13.04 -1.04 8.12
N THR A 102 12.61 0.22 8.19
CA THR A 102 11.27 0.56 8.65
C THR A 102 10.25 0.20 7.58
N ALA A 103 8.97 0.14 7.95
CA ALA A 103 7.90 -0.01 6.97
C ALA A 103 7.91 1.13 5.93
N TYR A 104 8.21 2.35 6.37
CA TYR A 104 8.34 3.50 5.46
C TYR A 104 9.48 3.33 4.45
N ASP A 105 10.67 2.92 4.89
CA ASP A 105 11.83 2.70 4.01
C ASP A 105 11.51 1.63 2.95
N PHE A 106 10.82 0.56 3.35
CA PHE A 106 10.36 -0.48 2.45
C PHE A 106 9.34 0.01 1.43
N LEU A 107 8.27 0.67 1.87
CA LEU A 107 7.22 1.15 0.98
C LEU A 107 7.75 2.22 0.01
N LYS A 108 8.69 3.06 0.47
CA LYS A 108 9.40 3.99 -0.39
C LYS A 108 10.20 3.26 -1.47
N TRP A 109 10.98 2.25 -1.08
CA TRP A 109 11.75 1.43 -2.04
C TRP A 109 10.83 0.73 -3.04
N LEU A 110 9.75 0.09 -2.58
CA LEU A 110 8.80 -0.62 -3.43
C LEU A 110 8.14 0.33 -4.43
N ARG A 111 7.79 1.55 -3.98
CA ARG A 111 7.19 2.58 -4.82
C ARG A 111 8.17 3.05 -5.88
N ASP A 112 9.43 3.28 -5.50
CA ASP A 112 10.45 3.75 -6.44
C ASP A 112 10.71 2.66 -7.50
N ALA A 113 10.70 1.37 -7.11
CA ALA A 113 10.74 0.23 -8.02
C ALA A 113 9.55 0.17 -8.98
N SER A 114 8.33 0.47 -8.51
CA SER A 114 7.11 0.34 -9.33
C SER A 114 6.78 1.57 -10.19
N CYS A 115 7.18 2.79 -9.80
CA CYS A 115 6.60 4.02 -10.35
C CYS A 115 7.57 5.01 -10.99
N HIS A 116 8.87 5.04 -10.66
CA HIS A 116 9.72 6.20 -10.95
C HIS A 116 10.79 6.07 -12.04
N GLY A 117 10.72 5.02 -12.85
CA GLY A 117 11.60 4.85 -14.02
C GLY A 117 12.08 3.42 -14.23
N ASP A 118 11.94 2.59 -13.21
CA ASP A 118 12.30 1.17 -13.22
C ASP A 118 11.08 0.25 -13.28
N ALA A 119 9.94 0.70 -13.82
CA ALA A 119 8.83 -0.21 -14.13
C ALA A 119 9.26 -1.33 -15.12
N ARG A 120 10.38 -1.13 -15.85
CA ARG A 120 11.07 -2.17 -16.65
C ARG A 120 11.78 -3.23 -15.81
N GLN A 121 11.98 -2.98 -14.53
CA GLN A 121 12.55 -3.89 -13.54
C GLN A 121 11.47 -4.62 -12.74
N VAL A 122 10.21 -4.40 -13.08
CA VAL A 122 9.12 -5.25 -12.61
C VAL A 122 8.91 -6.34 -13.64
N SER A 123 9.13 -7.59 -13.24
CA SER A 123 9.02 -8.75 -14.13
C SER A 123 8.02 -9.78 -13.61
N PRO A 124 7.21 -10.42 -14.47
CA PRO A 124 6.31 -11.47 -14.03
C PRO A 124 7.09 -12.70 -13.59
N VAL A 125 6.67 -13.32 -12.49
CA VAL A 125 7.23 -14.58 -11.99
C VAL A 125 6.21 -15.68 -12.23
N ASN A 126 6.53 -16.61 -13.13
CA ASN A 126 5.66 -17.72 -13.52
C ASN A 126 6.08 -19.04 -12.86
N SER A 127 5.09 -19.86 -12.51
CA SER A 127 5.25 -21.26 -12.16
C SER A 127 4.50 -22.11 -13.18
N GLY A 128 5.25 -22.71 -14.12
CA GLY A 128 4.65 -23.34 -15.30
C GLY A 128 3.88 -22.31 -16.14
N SER A 129 2.61 -22.59 -16.41
CA SER A 129 1.71 -21.69 -17.17
C SER A 129 0.94 -20.70 -16.29
N THR A 130 1.27 -20.59 -15.00
CA THR A 130 0.52 -19.75 -14.05
C THR A 130 1.39 -18.59 -13.58
N LEU A 131 0.84 -17.38 -13.60
CA LEU A 131 1.46 -16.20 -13.00
C LEU A 131 1.36 -16.31 -11.48
N GLY A 132 2.50 -16.30 -10.78
CA GLY A 132 2.58 -16.44 -9.32
C GLY A 132 2.84 -15.13 -8.57
N GLY A 133 3.39 -14.13 -9.25
CA GLY A 133 3.75 -12.86 -8.65
C GLY A 133 4.55 -11.96 -9.57
N PHE A 134 5.17 -10.95 -8.96
CA PHE A 134 6.08 -10.03 -9.64
C PHE A 134 7.39 -9.91 -8.87
N GLU A 135 8.49 -9.91 -9.61
CA GLU A 135 9.81 -9.52 -9.13
C GLU A 135 9.96 -8.01 -9.27
N PHE A 136 10.44 -7.36 -8.23
CA PHE A 136 10.74 -5.93 -8.16
C PHE A 136 12.23 -5.77 -7.95
N ARG A 137 12.86 -4.88 -8.71
CA ARG A 137 14.28 -4.56 -8.57
C ARG A 137 14.49 -3.05 -8.60
N ALA A 138 15.23 -2.55 -7.61
CA ALA A 138 15.56 -1.12 -7.49
C ALA A 138 16.73 -0.89 -6.55
N SER A 139 17.45 0.22 -6.75
CA SER A 139 18.49 0.70 -5.85
C SER A 139 17.94 1.15 -4.51
N ALA A 140 18.64 0.77 -3.43
CA ALA A 140 18.34 1.22 -2.07
C ALA A 140 19.22 2.39 -1.63
N ARG A 141 19.03 2.85 -0.37
CA ARG A 141 19.67 4.03 0.26
C ARG A 141 21.22 4.03 0.27
N ASN A 142 21.85 2.93 -0.14
CA ASN A 142 23.31 2.74 -0.19
C ASN A 142 23.80 2.33 -1.59
N ASP A 143 23.01 2.62 -2.64
CA ASP A 143 23.24 2.23 -4.03
C ASP A 143 23.39 0.73 -4.26
N ARG A 144 23.06 -0.10 -3.26
CA ARG A 144 22.91 -1.53 -3.45
C ARG A 144 21.54 -1.79 -4.03
N GLU A 145 21.56 -2.42 -5.18
CA GLU A 145 20.36 -2.97 -5.78
C GLU A 145 19.76 -4.06 -4.88
N ARG A 146 18.45 -4.09 -4.82
CA ARG A 146 17.68 -5.08 -4.09
C ARG A 146 16.67 -5.69 -5.04
N THR A 147 16.37 -6.95 -4.77
CA THR A 147 15.34 -7.70 -5.47
C THR A 147 14.34 -8.24 -4.45
N LEU A 148 13.07 -8.26 -4.83
CA LEU A 148 11.99 -8.81 -4.02
C LEU A 148 10.96 -9.44 -4.94
N VAL A 149 10.55 -10.67 -4.65
CA VAL A 149 9.39 -11.29 -5.31
C VAL A 149 8.19 -11.18 -4.40
N LEU A 150 7.10 -10.60 -4.89
CA LEU A 150 5.82 -10.54 -4.18
C LEU A 150 4.80 -11.41 -4.87
N THR A 151 4.18 -12.30 -4.10
CA THR A 151 3.04 -13.11 -4.57
C THR A 151 1.75 -12.28 -4.57
N GLU A 152 0.69 -12.81 -5.17
CA GLU A 152 -0.67 -12.23 -5.04
C GLU A 152 -1.05 -11.96 -3.58
N ARG A 153 -0.77 -12.92 -2.69
CA ARG A 153 -1.06 -12.81 -1.27
C ARG A 153 -0.30 -11.66 -0.61
N ASP A 154 0.97 -11.47 -0.96
CA ASP A 154 1.78 -10.39 -0.42
C ASP A 154 1.29 -9.02 -0.91
N LEU A 155 1.02 -8.90 -2.21
CA LEU A 155 0.48 -7.67 -2.82
C LEU A 155 -0.85 -7.26 -2.17
N ARG A 156 -1.76 -8.22 -1.94
CA ARG A 156 -3.02 -7.95 -1.23
C ARG A 156 -2.77 -7.53 0.21
N ARG A 157 -1.97 -8.30 0.96
CA ARG A 157 -1.68 -8.00 2.37
C ARG A 157 -1.08 -6.60 2.55
N ILE A 158 -0.08 -6.26 1.76
CA ILE A 158 0.61 -4.96 1.80
C ILE A 158 -0.34 -3.84 1.40
N GLY A 159 -1.04 -3.98 0.28
CA GLY A 159 -1.97 -2.96 -0.22
C GLY A 159 -3.13 -2.70 0.74
N LEU A 160 -3.73 -3.76 1.30
CA LEU A 160 -4.81 -3.65 2.30
C LEU A 160 -4.32 -2.97 3.58
N GLY A 161 -3.15 -3.37 4.08
CA GLY A 161 -2.55 -2.80 5.28
C GLY A 161 -2.25 -1.30 5.15
N LEU A 162 -1.60 -0.92 4.04
CA LEU A 162 -1.28 0.48 3.77
C LEU A 162 -2.54 1.34 3.60
N ALA A 163 -3.51 0.86 2.83
CA ALA A 163 -4.76 1.58 2.63
C ALA A 163 -5.56 1.74 3.93
N ALA A 164 -5.63 0.70 4.77
CA ALA A 164 -6.32 0.77 6.05
C ALA A 164 -5.69 1.82 6.99
N MET A 165 -4.36 1.81 7.13
CA MET A 165 -3.65 2.80 7.93
C MET A 165 -3.90 4.24 7.44
N TYR A 166 -3.82 4.46 6.13
CA TYR A 166 -4.02 5.77 5.55
C TYR A 166 -5.46 6.28 5.72
N CYS A 167 -6.46 5.43 5.40
CA CYS A 167 -7.86 5.81 5.53
C CYS A 167 -8.23 6.09 6.99
N GLN A 168 -7.76 5.29 7.94
CA GLN A 168 -8.02 5.50 9.36
C GLN A 168 -7.48 6.85 9.84
N ALA A 169 -6.27 7.22 9.43
CA ALA A 169 -5.67 8.49 9.82
C ALA A 169 -6.48 9.69 9.28
N LEU A 170 -6.87 9.66 8.00
CA LEU A 170 -7.64 10.74 7.39
C LEU A 170 -9.05 10.85 7.97
N GLN A 171 -9.74 9.73 8.17
CA GLN A 171 -11.09 9.70 8.77
C GLN A 171 -11.08 10.20 10.23
N SER A 172 -10.04 9.84 11.00
CA SER A 172 -9.86 10.32 12.37
C SER A 172 -9.63 11.84 12.42
N ALA A 173 -8.84 12.36 11.47
CA ALA A 173 -8.55 13.79 11.38
C ALA A 173 -9.76 14.63 10.94
N ALA A 174 -10.70 14.05 10.18
CA ALA A 174 -11.95 14.70 9.78
C ALA A 174 -13.00 14.81 10.92
N SER A 175 -12.80 14.11 12.04
CA SER A 175 -13.83 13.89 13.08
C SER A 175 -13.94 14.87 14.28
N PRO A 176 -13.36 16.10 14.36
CA PRO A 176 -13.66 16.95 15.52
C PRO A 176 -15.04 17.64 15.49
N SER A 177 -15.76 17.68 14.35
CA SER A 177 -16.90 18.61 14.23
C SER A 177 -18.06 18.25 13.30
N SER A 178 -18.25 16.99 12.85
CA SER A 178 -19.60 16.62 12.41
C SER A 178 -19.99 15.19 12.74
N ILE A 179 -21.05 15.12 13.55
CA ILE A 179 -21.79 13.91 13.91
C ILE A 179 -22.47 13.30 12.68
N HIS A 180 -22.68 14.07 11.60
CA HIS A 180 -23.16 13.57 10.32
C HIS A 180 -22.12 12.72 9.55
N PHE A 181 -20.82 12.82 9.87
CA PHE A 181 -19.76 12.15 9.11
C PHE A 181 -19.61 10.66 9.42
N VAL A 182 -19.88 10.25 10.65
CA VAL A 182 -19.78 8.84 11.05
C VAL A 182 -20.97 8.06 10.50
N GLU A 183 -22.16 8.67 10.49
CA GLU A 183 -23.39 8.06 9.99
C GLU A 183 -23.35 7.79 8.48
N ASP A 184 -22.85 8.73 7.65
CA ASP A 184 -22.72 8.52 6.20
C ASP A 184 -21.67 7.45 5.87
N ALA A 185 -20.52 7.44 6.57
CA ALA A 185 -19.48 6.44 6.35
C ALA A 185 -19.88 5.03 6.85
N GLN A 186 -20.62 4.95 7.96
CA GLN A 186 -21.18 3.69 8.47
C GLN A 186 -22.30 3.17 7.57
N SER A 187 -23.21 4.03 7.12
CA SER A 187 -24.26 3.69 6.16
C SER A 187 -23.67 3.10 4.87
N MET A 188 -22.56 3.67 4.35
CA MET A 188 -21.84 3.12 3.20
C MET A 188 -21.19 1.73 3.44
N CYS A 189 -20.79 1.42 4.68
CA CYS A 189 -20.28 0.09 5.04
C CYS A 189 -21.42 -0.92 5.25
N GLU A 190 -22.52 -0.51 5.86
CA GLU A 190 -23.65 -1.37 6.21
C GLU A 190 -24.49 -1.77 4.98
N GLU A 191 -24.71 -0.86 4.03
CA GLU A 191 -25.40 -1.18 2.76
C GLU A 191 -24.67 -2.26 1.94
N ARG A 192 -23.35 -2.41 2.13
CA ARG A 192 -22.53 -3.43 1.45
C ARG A 192 -22.52 -4.78 2.16
N ILE A 193 -22.86 -4.85 3.44
CA ILE A 193 -22.97 -6.12 4.19
C ILE A 193 -24.36 -6.73 3.99
N ALA A 194 -25.36 -5.90 3.68
CA ALA A 194 -26.75 -6.32 3.48
C ALA A 194 -27.10 -6.75 2.05
N ALA A 195 -26.19 -6.60 1.09
CA ALA A 195 -26.36 -6.96 -0.33
C ALA A 195 -25.52 -8.20 -0.70
#